data_AF-A0A6I2R5D7-F1
#
_entry.id   AF-A0A6I2R5D7-F1
#
_cell.length_a   1.000
_cell.length_b   1.000
_cell.length_c   1.000
_cell.angle_alpha   90.00
_cell.angle_beta   90.00
_cell.angle_gamma   90.00
#
_symmetry.space_group_name_H-M   'P 1'
#
loop_
_entity.id
_entity.type
_entity.pdbx_description
1 polymer ?
#
loop_
_entity_poly.entity_id
_entity_poly.type
_entity_poly.pdbx_seq_one_letter_code
_entity_poly.pdbx_strand_id
1 'polypeptide(L)'
;MQYKNYLARKRARFEGICGHVNIPYGTALTVQDGFIMWKGQQVCGITSQNAYDYFTQNDDGRGKERGELVSSILLLLERRDKRYQGRWDKVWADARCQQYKRPDHDDHWIWNFEFYNAPVEDLKHIFNLIRKG
;
A
#
# COMPACT_ATOMS: atom_id res chain seq x y z
N MET A 1 -9.35 -3.21 10.23
CA MET A 1 -10.58 -2.43 9.91
C MET A 1 -10.96 -2.67 8.46
N GLN A 2 -12.25 -2.60 8.10
CA GLN A 2 -12.67 -2.70 6.70
C GLN A 2 -12.98 -1.30 6.16
N TYR A 3 -12.17 -0.82 5.21
CA TYR A 3 -12.41 0.44 4.51
C TYR A 3 -13.50 0.26 3.46
N LYS A 4 -14.28 1.31 3.21
CA LYS A 4 -15.44 1.25 2.30
C LYS A 4 -15.08 1.66 0.87
N ASN A 5 -14.14 2.59 0.74
CA ASN A 5 -13.74 3.17 -0.53
C ASN A 5 -12.24 2.97 -0.76
N TYR A 6 -11.90 2.60 -1.98
CA TYR A 6 -10.53 2.48 -2.46
C TYR A 6 -10.33 3.36 -3.70
N LEU A 7 -9.07 3.65 -3.98
CA LEU A 7 -8.64 4.35 -5.17
C LEU A 7 -7.53 3.55 -5.87
N ALA A 8 -7.60 3.46 -7.19
CA ALA A 8 -6.52 2.89 -7.99
C ALA A 8 -5.30 3.83 -7.98
N ARG A 9 -4.27 3.49 -7.17
CA ARG A 9 -3.03 4.29 -7.05
C ARG A 9 -2.10 4.16 -8.25
N LYS A 10 -2.33 3.19 -9.12
CA LYS A 10 -1.73 3.05 -10.46
C LYS A 10 -2.72 2.32 -11.37
N ARG A 11 -2.44 2.26 -12.68
CA ARG A 11 -3.31 1.48 -13.59
C ARG A 11 -3.30 0.01 -13.18
N ALA A 12 -4.47 -0.53 -12.88
CA ALA A 12 -4.63 -1.91 -12.45
C ALA A 12 -4.81 -2.82 -13.67
N ARG A 13 -3.84 -3.71 -13.91
CA ARG A 13 -3.83 -4.70 -14.99
C ARG A 13 -3.38 -6.03 -14.45
N PHE A 14 -4.31 -6.96 -14.26
CA PHE A 14 -4.06 -8.29 -13.72
C PHE A 14 -5.27 -9.20 -13.95
N GLU A 15 -5.11 -10.50 -13.70
CA GLU A 15 -6.23 -11.45 -13.66
C GLU A 15 -6.92 -11.38 -12.29
N GLY A 16 -8.14 -10.84 -12.28
CA GLY A 16 -8.97 -10.73 -11.09
C GLY A 16 -9.90 -11.92 -10.92
N ILE A 17 -10.81 -11.82 -9.94
CA ILE A 17 -11.76 -12.88 -9.62
C ILE A 17 -12.74 -13.12 -10.79
N CYS A 18 -13.25 -12.04 -11.39
CA CYS A 18 -14.18 -12.11 -12.52
C CYS A 18 -13.48 -11.96 -13.89
N GLY A 19 -12.19 -12.30 -13.99
CA GLY A 19 -11.39 -12.24 -15.22
C GLY A 19 -10.50 -10.99 -15.32
N HIS A 20 -10.15 -10.63 -16.55
CA HIS A 20 -9.15 -9.59 -16.80
C HIS A 20 -9.56 -8.21 -16.28
N VAL A 21 -8.75 -7.64 -15.39
CA VAL A 21 -8.95 -6.32 -14.80
C VAL A 21 -8.13 -5.29 -15.57
N ASN A 22 -8.76 -4.18 -15.97
CA ASN A 22 -8.06 -3.05 -16.60
C ASN A 22 -8.66 -1.72 -16.10
N ILE A 23 -8.24 -1.31 -14.90
CA ILE A 23 -8.79 -0.15 -14.18
C ILE A 23 -7.86 1.05 -14.35
N PRO A 24 -8.34 2.20 -14.86
CA PRO A 24 -7.55 3.42 -14.96
C PRO A 24 -7.05 3.90 -13.59
N TYR A 25 -5.90 4.58 -13.59
CA TYR A 25 -5.42 5.30 -12.41
C TYR A 25 -6.45 6.32 -11.92
N GLY A 26 -6.56 6.50 -10.60
CA GLY A 26 -7.48 7.46 -9.98
C GLY A 26 -8.94 7.00 -9.95
N THR A 27 -9.26 5.82 -10.48
CA THR A 27 -10.61 5.26 -10.42
C THR A 27 -10.98 4.97 -8.97
N ALA A 28 -12.18 5.38 -8.57
CA ALA A 28 -12.77 5.01 -7.28
C ALA A 28 -13.38 3.60 -7.34
N LEU A 29 -13.21 2.84 -6.26
CA LEU A 29 -13.71 1.49 -6.08
C LEU A 29 -14.41 1.39 -4.73
N THR A 30 -15.38 0.49 -4.62
CA THR A 30 -16.07 0.21 -3.36
C THR A 30 -15.63 -1.12 -2.80
N VAL A 31 -15.93 -1.37 -1.53
CA VAL A 31 -15.73 -2.68 -0.89
C VAL A 31 -17.08 -3.28 -0.56
N GLN A 32 -17.23 -4.57 -0.87
CA GLN A 32 -18.37 -5.38 -0.50
C GLN A 32 -17.88 -6.76 -0.07
N ASP A 33 -18.32 -7.23 1.11
CA ASP A 33 -18.06 -8.57 1.63
C ASP A 33 -16.58 -9.00 1.62
N GLY A 34 -15.66 -8.05 1.84
CA GLY A 34 -14.21 -8.31 1.84
C GLY A 34 -13.53 -8.24 0.47
N PHE A 35 -14.26 -7.83 -0.56
CA PHE A 35 -13.77 -7.69 -1.92
C PHE A 35 -13.81 -6.24 -2.41
N ILE A 36 -12.78 -5.85 -3.14
CA ILE A 36 -12.78 -4.62 -3.93
C ILE A 36 -13.67 -4.85 -5.15
N MET A 37 -14.60 -3.94 -5.37
CA MET A 37 -15.61 -3.99 -6.41
C MET A 37 -15.40 -2.89 -7.44
N TRP A 38 -15.60 -3.22 -8.72
CA TRP A 38 -15.61 -2.23 -9.79
C TRP A 38 -16.70 -2.59 -10.81
N LYS A 39 -17.59 -1.63 -11.12
CA LYS A 39 -18.72 -1.81 -12.05
C LYS A 39 -19.57 -3.06 -11.73
N GLY A 40 -19.79 -3.33 -10.44
CA GLY A 40 -20.56 -4.48 -9.96
C GLY A 40 -19.85 -5.84 -10.04
N GLN A 41 -18.56 -5.88 -10.39
CA GLN A 41 -17.76 -7.10 -10.46
C GLN A 41 -16.72 -7.16 -9.34
N GLN A 42 -16.46 -8.35 -8.83
CA GLN A 42 -15.39 -8.59 -7.86
C GLN A 42 -14.03 -8.51 -8.56
N VAL A 43 -13.19 -7.59 -8.09
CA VAL A 43 -11.85 -7.36 -8.62
C VAL A 43 -10.85 -8.27 -7.92
N CYS A 44 -10.71 -8.12 -6.59
CA CYS A 44 -9.84 -8.93 -5.74
C CYS A 44 -10.24 -8.78 -4.26
N GLY A 45 -9.74 -9.66 -3.39
CA GLY A 45 -9.92 -9.52 -1.94
C GLY A 45 -9.10 -8.36 -1.36
N ILE A 46 -9.60 -7.68 -0.33
CA ILE A 46 -8.95 -6.48 0.27
C ILE A 46 -7.57 -6.76 0.87
N THR A 47 -7.26 -8.00 1.22
CA THR A 47 -5.96 -8.44 1.78
C THR A 47 -5.08 -9.17 0.76
N SER A 48 -5.48 -9.19 -0.51
CA SER A 48 -4.72 -9.84 -1.59
C SER A 48 -3.50 -9.01 -2.00
N GLN A 49 -2.51 -9.66 -2.62
CA GLN A 49 -1.37 -8.96 -3.20
C GLN A 49 -1.81 -7.91 -4.25
N ASN A 50 -2.82 -8.24 -5.06
CA ASN A 50 -3.41 -7.30 -6.02
C ASN A 50 -3.99 -6.06 -5.31
N ALA A 51 -4.56 -6.21 -4.11
CA ALA A 51 -5.02 -5.06 -3.32
C ALA A 51 -3.85 -4.13 -2.98
N TYR A 52 -2.79 -4.68 -2.41
CA TYR A 52 -1.58 -3.95 -2.01
C TYR A 52 -0.87 -3.28 -3.20
N ASP A 53 -0.83 -3.96 -4.35
CA ASP A 53 -0.09 -3.49 -5.51
C ASP A 53 -0.78 -2.34 -6.23
N TYR A 54 -2.11 -2.28 -6.24
CA TYR A 54 -2.86 -1.40 -7.13
C TYR A 54 -3.78 -0.41 -6.43
N PHE A 55 -4.19 -0.67 -5.19
CA PHE A 55 -5.25 0.12 -4.54
C PHE A 55 -4.80 0.67 -3.18
N THR A 56 -5.42 1.78 -2.79
CA THR A 56 -5.27 2.41 -1.47
C THR A 56 -6.62 2.81 -0.92
N GLN A 57 -6.81 2.69 0.39
CA GLN A 57 -8.05 3.18 1.00
C GLN A 57 -8.20 4.71 0.79
N ASN A 58 -9.45 5.13 0.62
CA ASN A 58 -9.84 6.49 0.25
C ASN A 58 -11.04 6.99 1.07
N ASP A 59 -11.28 6.45 2.27
CA ASP A 59 -12.45 6.83 3.09
C ASP A 59 -12.34 8.28 3.59
N ASP A 60 -11.11 8.80 3.74
CA ASP A 60 -10.82 10.18 4.10
C ASP A 60 -10.58 11.10 2.88
N GLY A 61 -10.82 10.60 1.66
CA GLY A 61 -10.58 11.35 0.42
C GLY A 61 -9.10 11.53 0.04
N ARG A 62 -8.16 10.91 0.77
CA ARG A 62 -6.71 11.08 0.56
C ARG A 62 -6.04 9.90 -0.13
N GLY A 63 -6.81 9.05 -0.79
CA GLY A 63 -6.31 7.85 -1.47
C GLY A 63 -5.22 8.13 -2.52
N LYS A 64 -5.28 9.30 -3.18
CA LYS A 64 -4.24 9.73 -4.14
C LYS A 64 -2.91 10.01 -3.44
N GLU A 65 -2.90 10.90 -2.45
CA GLU A 65 -1.71 11.26 -1.66
C GLU A 65 -1.14 10.01 -0.97
N ARG A 66 -2.01 9.16 -0.42
CA ARG A 66 -1.64 7.86 0.17
C ARG A 66 -0.95 6.98 -0.84
N GLY A 67 -1.52 6.82 -2.03
CA GLY A 67 -0.98 6.00 -3.10
C GLY A 67 0.39 6.46 -3.59
N GLU A 68 0.60 7.77 -3.71
CA GLU A 68 1.88 8.36 -4.09
C GLU A 68 2.96 8.10 -3.04
N LEU A 69 2.63 8.24 -1.75
CA LEU A 69 3.56 7.98 -0.66
C LEU A 69 3.91 6.50 -0.54
N VAL A 70 2.92 5.61 -0.57
CA VAL A 70 3.15 4.14 -0.56
C VAL A 70 4.08 3.76 -1.70
N SER A 71 3.78 4.22 -2.92
CA SER A 71 4.61 3.92 -4.10
C SER A 71 6.03 4.45 -3.96
N SER A 72 6.19 5.67 -3.43
CA SER A 72 7.48 6.31 -3.24
C SER A 72 8.33 5.63 -2.16
N ILE A 73 7.69 5.20 -1.06
CA ILE A 73 8.36 4.48 0.03
C ILE A 73 8.91 3.15 -0.49
N LEU A 74 8.07 2.35 -1.16
CA LEU A 74 8.48 1.06 -1.73
C LEU A 74 9.63 1.23 -2.72
N LEU A 75 9.52 2.18 -3.66
CA LEU A 75 10.56 2.45 -4.65
C LEU A 75 11.90 2.86 -4.02
N LEU A 76 11.87 3.73 -3.00
CA LEU A 76 13.09 4.15 -2.31
C LEU A 76 13.74 2.99 -1.55
N LEU A 77 12.94 2.15 -0.89
CA LEU A 77 13.45 1.00 -0.13
C LEU A 77 13.97 -0.12 -1.02
N GLU A 78 13.42 -0.29 -2.23
CA GLU A 78 13.87 -1.29 -3.20
C GLU A 78 15.17 -0.89 -3.91
N ARG A 79 15.46 0.41 -4.00
CA ARG A 79 16.63 0.92 -4.74
C ARG A 79 17.94 0.40 -4.15
N ARG A 80 18.68 -0.41 -4.91
CA ARG A 80 19.96 -1.01 -4.51
C ARG A 80 21.14 -0.05 -4.75
N ASP A 81 21.25 0.99 -3.92
CA ASP A 81 22.39 1.93 -3.92
C ASP A 81 23.22 1.83 -2.63
N LYS A 82 24.28 2.63 -2.49
CA LYS A 82 25.14 2.66 -1.29
C LYS A 82 24.40 2.98 0.01
N ARG A 83 23.18 3.52 -0.08
CA ARG A 83 22.33 3.91 1.04
C ARG A 83 21.21 2.89 1.29
N TYR A 84 21.17 1.77 0.56
CA TYR A 84 20.13 0.75 0.67
C TYR A 84 19.97 0.25 2.11
N GLN A 85 21.05 -0.24 2.72
CA GLN A 85 21.01 -0.75 4.10
C GLN A 85 20.62 0.35 5.08
N GLY A 86 21.21 1.54 4.95
CA GLY A 86 20.90 2.67 5.84
C GLY A 86 19.46 3.19 5.75
N ARG A 87 18.71 2.94 4.67
CA ARG A 87 17.27 3.21 4.62
C ARG A 87 16.48 2.16 5.39
N TRP A 88 16.83 0.89 5.25
CA TRP A 88 16.21 -0.20 6.01
C TRP A 88 16.50 -0.09 7.50
N ASP A 89 17.74 0.18 7.90
CA ASP A 89 18.13 0.32 9.32
C ASP A 89 17.27 1.36 10.04
N LYS A 90 16.91 2.46 9.36
CA LYS A 90 16.00 3.48 9.91
C LYS A 90 14.58 2.95 10.10
N VAL A 91 14.05 2.21 9.12
CA VAL A 91 12.71 1.59 9.23
C VAL A 91 12.69 0.59 10.39
N TRP A 92 13.74 -0.20 10.53
CA TRP A 92 13.90 -1.16 11.63
C TRP A 92 14.03 -0.50 13.00
N ALA A 93 14.73 0.64 13.11
CA ALA A 93 14.94 1.33 14.38
C ALA A 93 13.73 2.20 14.82
N ASP A 94 12.85 2.58 13.90
CA ASP A 94 11.75 3.50 14.18
C ASP A 94 10.54 2.78 14.80
N ALA A 95 10.16 3.20 16.01
CA ALA A 95 9.07 2.59 16.76
C ALA A 95 7.69 2.72 16.06
N ARG A 96 7.47 3.80 15.29
CA ARG A 96 6.23 4.00 14.54
C ARG A 96 6.17 3.06 13.33
N CYS A 97 7.31 2.72 12.72
CA CYS A 97 7.36 1.72 11.65
C CYS A 97 7.00 0.31 12.14
N GLN A 98 7.29 -0.05 13.39
CA GLN A 98 7.10 -1.41 13.91
C GLN A 98 5.65 -1.91 13.80
N GLN A 99 4.66 -1.03 13.94
CA GLN A 99 3.25 -1.38 13.79
C GLN A 99 2.89 -1.89 12.37
N TYR A 100 3.76 -1.64 11.39
CA TYR A 100 3.58 -2.01 9.99
C TYR A 100 4.38 -3.25 9.57
N LYS A 101 5.19 -3.80 10.48
CA LYS A 101 5.89 -5.07 10.28
C LYS A 101 4.93 -6.23 10.54
N ARG A 102 5.01 -7.30 9.75
CA ARG A 102 4.35 -8.57 10.11
C ARG A 102 5.09 -9.22 11.30
N PRO A 103 4.36 -9.68 12.33
CA PRO A 103 4.98 -10.28 13.52
C PRO A 103 5.64 -11.63 13.24
N ASP A 104 5.15 -12.40 12.26
CA ASP A 104 5.60 -13.78 12.03
C ASP A 104 6.93 -13.89 11.24
N HIS A 105 7.62 -12.76 11.02
CA HIS A 105 8.85 -12.69 10.24
C HIS A 105 9.89 -11.83 10.96
N ASP A 106 10.68 -12.46 11.83
CA ASP A 106 11.65 -11.75 12.64
C ASP A 106 12.88 -11.28 11.85
N ASP A 107 13.34 -12.09 10.89
CA ASP A 107 14.58 -11.84 10.13
C ASP A 107 14.38 -10.96 8.88
N HIS A 108 13.14 -10.75 8.46
CA HIS A 108 12.82 -10.02 7.23
C HIS A 108 11.68 -9.03 7.44
N TRP A 109 11.84 -7.82 6.90
CA TRP A 109 10.77 -6.84 6.94
C TRP A 109 9.74 -7.16 5.86
N ILE A 110 8.52 -7.48 6.28
CA ILE A 110 7.37 -7.62 5.40
C ILE A 110 6.31 -6.63 5.86
N TRP A 111 5.89 -5.75 4.96
CA TRP A 111 4.80 -4.82 5.19
C TRP A 111 3.49 -5.58 5.42
N ASN A 112 2.77 -5.23 6.49
CA ASN A 112 1.46 -5.79 6.79
C ASN A 112 0.34 -5.06 6.03
N PHE A 113 -0.90 -5.53 6.18
CA PHE A 113 -2.08 -4.93 5.58
C PHE A 113 -2.24 -3.44 5.93
N GLU A 114 -1.90 -3.06 7.16
CA GLU A 114 -2.08 -1.71 7.68
C GLU A 114 -1.14 -0.72 6.98
N PHE A 115 0.05 -1.12 6.53
CA PHE A 115 0.96 -0.24 5.77
C PHE A 115 0.31 0.33 4.50
N TYR A 116 -0.32 -0.53 3.70
CA TYR A 116 -0.91 -0.13 2.42
C TYR A 116 -2.16 0.75 2.58
N ASN A 117 -2.72 0.78 3.79
CA ASN A 117 -3.90 1.55 4.15
C ASN A 117 -3.61 2.62 5.22
N ALA A 118 -2.35 2.77 5.63
CA ALA A 118 -1.90 3.56 6.76
C ALA A 118 -2.30 5.03 6.63
N PRO A 119 -2.58 5.74 7.74
CA PRO A 119 -2.78 7.18 7.73
C PRO A 119 -1.68 7.91 6.96
N VAL A 120 -2.04 9.01 6.28
CA VAL A 120 -1.08 9.70 5.42
C VAL A 120 0.07 10.29 6.24
N GLU A 121 -0.21 10.66 7.49
CA GLU A 121 0.74 11.21 8.46
C GLU A 121 1.86 10.20 8.76
N ASP A 122 1.50 8.92 8.90
CA ASP A 122 2.45 7.83 9.11
C ASP A 122 3.29 7.61 7.85
N LEU A 123 2.66 7.60 6.68
CA LEU A 123 3.38 7.47 5.41
C LEU A 123 4.33 8.65 5.16
N LYS A 124 3.93 9.88 5.50
CA LYS A 124 4.81 11.06 5.44
C LYS A 124 6.00 10.94 6.39
N HIS A 125 5.77 10.42 7.59
CA HIS A 125 6.84 10.15 8.56
C HIS A 125 7.85 9.17 7.97
N ILE A 126 7.38 8.00 7.52
CA ILE A 126 8.22 6.94 6.93
C ILE A 126 8.99 7.48 5.71
N PHE A 127 8.30 8.18 4.82
CA PHE A 127 8.92 8.76 3.62
C PHE A 127 10.04 9.75 3.98
N ASN A 128 9.81 10.65 4.94
CA ASN A 128 10.83 11.61 5.37
C ASN A 128 12.00 10.95 6.10
N LEU A 129 11.73 9.91 6.88
CA LEU A 129 12.73 9.10 7.57
C LEU A 129 13.74 8.49 6.59
N ILE A 130 13.25 7.89 5.51
CA ILE A 130 14.11 7.18 4.54
C ILE A 130 14.68 8.09 3.45
N ARG A 131 14.03 9.22 3.13
CA ARG A 131 14.51 10.18 2.12
C ARG A 131 15.69 11.00 2.62
N LYS A 132 15.72 11.34 3.91
CA LYS A 132 16.83 12.08 4.54
C LYS A 132 17.99 11.13 4.82
N GLY A 133 18.84 10.90 3.84
CA GLY A 133 20.06 10.09 3.96
C GLY A 133 20.82 10.10 2.67
#